data_AF-A0A2D3UWN0-F1
#
_entry.id   AF-A0A2D3UWN0-F1
#
_cell.length_a   1.000
_cell.length_b   1.000
_cell.length_c   1.000
_cell.angle_alpha   90.00
_cell.angle_beta   90.00
_cell.angle_gamma   90.00
#
_symmetry.space_group_name_H-M   'P 1'
#
loop_
_entity.id
_entity.type
_entity.pdbx_description
1 polymer ?
#
loop_
_entity_poly.entity_id
_entity_poly.type
_entity_poly.pdbx_seq_one_letter_code
_entity_poly.pdbx_strand_id
1 'polypeptide(L)'
;MAPEKKRRNKRKSRTAEVSSASSSSENESDSVVSDVAPEPEPKKQKQSKPKTKSMPTEDSAAANEHVSVPERKVNKSSDQAFEEFYLRQAAQEFANDLDKLRSAGDFSAKSVPMLIAALKQGSACFGAEEKARVAGAVKG
;
A
#
# COMPACT_ATOMS: atom_id res chain seq x y z
N MET A 1 62.36 -27.99 -41.01
CA MET A 1 62.85 -27.36 -39.77
C MET A 1 61.64 -26.80 -39.04
N ALA A 2 61.20 -27.45 -37.96
CA ALA A 2 60.05 -27.06 -37.16
C ALA A 2 60.48 -26.96 -35.69
N PRO A 3 60.02 -25.97 -34.92
CA PRO A 3 60.12 -26.04 -33.47
C PRO A 3 58.77 -26.33 -32.80
N GLU A 4 58.84 -27.27 -31.86
CA GLU A 4 57.80 -27.76 -30.98
C GLU A 4 57.41 -26.75 -29.87
N LYS A 5 56.22 -26.95 -29.31
CA LYS A 5 55.62 -26.16 -28.20
C LYS A 5 56.10 -26.69 -26.83
N LYS A 6 56.15 -25.81 -25.81
CA LYS A 6 55.16 -25.72 -24.68
C LYS A 6 55.74 -25.36 -23.27
N ARG A 7 55.04 -24.41 -22.59
CA ARG A 7 54.87 -24.06 -21.11
C ARG A 7 56.03 -23.35 -20.40
N ARG A 8 55.80 -22.27 -19.64
CA ARG A 8 54.93 -22.12 -18.46
C ARG A 8 54.69 -20.62 -18.20
N ASN A 9 53.44 -20.14 -18.06
CA ASN A 9 53.20 -18.80 -17.51
C ASN A 9 52.25 -18.90 -16.30
N LYS A 10 52.73 -18.40 -15.16
CA LYS A 10 52.16 -18.60 -13.82
C LYS A 10 51.00 -17.62 -13.62
N ARG A 11 49.77 -18.11 -13.64
CA ARG A 11 48.58 -17.35 -13.21
C ARG A 11 48.61 -17.23 -11.68
N LYS A 12 48.64 -16.01 -11.14
CA LYS A 12 48.24 -15.73 -9.76
C LYS A 12 46.73 -15.52 -9.75
N SER A 13 46.00 -16.39 -9.06
CA SER A 13 44.60 -16.16 -8.67
C SER A 13 44.60 -15.29 -7.41
N ARG A 14 44.01 -14.10 -7.48
CA ARG A 14 43.58 -13.32 -6.31
C ARG A 14 42.13 -13.71 -6.03
N THR A 15 41.92 -14.54 -5.04
CA THR A 15 40.62 -14.72 -4.36
C THR A 15 40.51 -13.60 -3.32
N ALA A 16 39.64 -12.63 -3.56
CA ALA A 16 39.20 -11.72 -2.52
C ALA A 16 38.00 -12.38 -1.84
N GLU A 17 38.27 -13.11 -0.76
CA GLU A 17 37.26 -13.50 0.22
C GLU A 17 36.88 -12.24 1.01
N VAL A 18 35.84 -11.54 0.57
CA VAL A 18 35.14 -10.57 1.42
C VAL A 18 34.01 -11.31 2.12
N SER A 19 34.33 -11.88 3.27
CA SER A 19 33.35 -12.26 4.28
C SER A 19 33.51 -11.31 5.47
N SER A 20 32.68 -10.28 5.49
CA SER A 20 32.47 -9.43 6.67
C SER A 20 31.57 -10.21 7.63
N ALA A 21 32.19 -10.91 8.58
CA ALA A 21 31.48 -11.60 9.64
C ALA A 21 31.12 -10.63 10.78
N SER A 22 29.84 -10.68 11.17
CA SER A 22 29.27 -10.33 12.47
C SER A 22 29.30 -8.85 12.91
N SER A 23 28.18 -8.16 12.69
CA SER A 23 27.74 -7.07 13.56
C SER A 23 26.75 -7.65 14.57
N SER A 24 27.18 -7.77 15.83
CA SER A 24 26.34 -8.18 16.96
C SER A 24 25.43 -7.01 17.34
N SER A 25 24.15 -7.12 17.04
CA SER A 25 23.14 -6.16 17.49
C SER A 25 22.55 -6.70 18.80
N GLU A 26 22.94 -6.10 19.92
CA GLU A 26 22.36 -6.42 21.23
C GLU A 26 20.99 -5.76 21.33
N ASN A 27 19.96 -6.58 21.43
CA ASN A 27 18.57 -6.16 21.57
C ASN A 27 18.16 -6.40 23.02
N GLU A 28 18.44 -5.43 23.89
CA GLU A 28 17.93 -5.40 25.27
C GLU A 28 16.43 -5.07 25.21
N SER A 29 15.59 -6.12 25.22
CA SER A 29 14.16 -5.99 25.48
C SER A 29 13.93 -6.15 26.97
N ASP A 30 13.94 -5.01 27.68
CA ASP A 30 13.50 -4.95 29.07
C ASP A 30 12.00 -5.26 29.12
N SER A 31 11.70 -6.45 29.62
CA SER A 31 10.37 -6.99 29.82
C SER A 31 10.06 -6.93 31.31
N VAL A 32 9.55 -5.77 31.75
CA VAL A 32 9.10 -5.58 33.12
C VAL A 32 7.58 -5.65 33.22
N VAL A 33 7.15 -6.83 33.64
CA VAL A 33 6.06 -7.13 34.57
C VAL A 33 4.66 -6.58 34.26
N SER A 34 3.81 -7.48 33.75
CA SER A 34 2.37 -7.45 34.02
C SER A 34 2.13 -7.89 35.46
N ASP A 35 1.63 -6.99 36.29
CA ASP A 35 1.13 -7.31 37.63
C ASP A 35 -0.28 -6.71 37.82
N VAL A 36 -1.22 -7.63 38.07
CA VAL A 36 -2.41 -7.49 38.94
C VAL A 36 -3.64 -6.69 38.46
N ALA A 37 -4.70 -7.48 38.20
CA ALA A 37 -6.15 -7.19 38.19
C ALA A 37 -6.65 -6.47 39.48
N PRO A 38 -7.90 -5.93 39.63
CA PRO A 38 -9.17 -6.36 39.01
C PRO A 38 -10.17 -5.24 38.60
N GLU A 39 -11.23 -5.70 37.93
CA GLU A 39 -12.51 -5.06 37.60
C GLU A 39 -13.18 -4.28 38.75
N PRO A 40 -13.93 -3.20 38.45
CA PRO A 40 -15.32 -3.18 38.90
C PRO A 40 -16.35 -2.64 37.87
N GLU A 41 -17.38 -3.47 37.66
CA GLU A 41 -18.81 -3.18 37.47
C GLU A 41 -19.41 -2.78 36.09
N PRO A 42 -20.31 -3.63 35.55
CA PRO A 42 -21.24 -3.25 34.48
C PRO A 42 -22.54 -2.67 35.05
N LYS A 43 -22.80 -1.37 34.83
CA LYS A 43 -24.13 -0.78 35.09
C LYS A 43 -25.09 -1.08 33.94
N LYS A 44 -26.07 -1.94 34.25
CA LYS A 44 -27.31 -2.19 33.52
C LYS A 44 -28.21 -0.95 33.51
N GLN A 45 -28.84 -0.63 32.38
CA GLN A 45 -30.18 -0.02 32.24
C GLN A 45 -30.64 -0.21 30.78
N LYS A 46 -31.39 -1.27 30.45
CA LYS A 46 -32.85 -1.43 30.45
C LYS A 46 -33.60 -0.60 29.38
N GLN A 47 -33.79 -1.25 28.23
CA GLN A 47 -35.01 -1.37 27.40
C GLN A 47 -36.01 -0.20 27.32
N SER A 48 -36.27 0.26 26.09
CA SER A 48 -37.63 0.43 25.58
C SER A 48 -37.70 0.12 24.07
N LYS A 49 -38.67 -0.71 23.67
CA LYS A 49 -39.02 -1.04 22.28
C LYS A 49 -40.16 -0.11 21.77
N PRO A 50 -40.82 -0.38 20.61
CA PRO A 50 -40.73 0.44 19.40
C PRO A 50 -42.02 1.21 19.10
N LYS A 51 -41.97 2.22 18.22
CA LYS A 51 -43.16 2.66 17.48
C LYS A 51 -42.83 2.92 16.02
N THR A 52 -43.44 2.09 15.19
CA THR A 52 -43.58 2.18 13.74
C THR A 52 -44.73 3.11 13.34
N LYS A 53 -44.59 3.67 12.13
CA LYS A 53 -45.53 4.37 11.22
C LYS A 53 -45.08 5.80 10.94
N SER A 54 -45.03 6.30 9.71
CA SER A 54 -45.19 5.78 8.35
C SER A 54 -44.87 6.95 7.40
N MET A 55 -44.45 6.64 6.17
CA MET A 55 -43.95 7.53 5.11
C MET A 55 -44.93 8.64 4.65
N PRO A 56 -44.50 9.62 3.82
CA PRO A 56 -44.28 9.43 2.37
C PRO A 56 -42.87 9.84 1.92
N THR A 57 -42.15 9.04 1.12
CA THR A 57 -41.99 9.23 -0.34
C THR A 57 -41.94 10.69 -0.78
N GLU A 58 -40.73 11.25 -0.83
CA GLU A 58 -40.38 12.19 -1.88
C GLU A 58 -39.18 11.63 -2.65
N ASP A 59 -39.45 11.53 -3.95
CA ASP A 59 -38.55 11.18 -5.01
C ASP A 59 -37.33 12.10 -4.96
N SER A 60 -36.21 11.56 -4.49
CA SER A 60 -34.92 12.17 -4.74
C SER A 60 -34.08 11.14 -5.47
N ALA A 61 -34.51 10.86 -6.70
CA ALA A 61 -33.61 10.50 -7.79
C ALA A 61 -32.59 11.65 -8.01
N ALA A 62 -31.77 11.93 -7.01
CA ALA A 62 -30.54 12.68 -7.18
C ALA A 62 -29.54 11.69 -7.74
N ALA A 63 -29.55 11.65 -9.07
CA ALA A 63 -28.51 11.19 -9.96
C ALA A 63 -27.30 10.59 -9.22
N ASN A 64 -27.13 9.28 -9.37
CA ASN A 64 -25.81 8.70 -9.42
C ASN A 64 -25.07 9.42 -10.57
N GLU A 65 -24.54 10.61 -10.30
CA GLU A 65 -23.46 11.19 -11.08
C GLU A 65 -22.29 10.23 -10.88
N HIS A 66 -22.28 9.19 -11.70
CA HIS A 66 -21.06 8.70 -12.27
C HIS A 66 -20.41 9.93 -12.88
N VAL A 67 -19.60 10.63 -12.08
CA VAL A 67 -18.72 11.71 -12.49
C VAL A 67 -17.90 11.12 -13.60
N SER A 68 -18.43 11.28 -14.80
CA SER A 68 -17.80 10.89 -16.05
C SER A 68 -16.79 11.99 -16.24
N VAL A 69 -15.67 11.85 -15.51
CA VAL A 69 -14.49 12.65 -15.73
C VAL A 69 -14.25 12.56 -17.23
N PRO A 70 -14.31 13.68 -17.98
CA PRO A 70 -14.09 13.62 -19.40
C PRO A 70 -12.69 13.06 -19.60
N GLU A 71 -12.61 11.88 -20.21
CA GLU A 71 -11.37 11.26 -20.65
C GLU A 71 -10.77 12.16 -21.72
N ARG A 72 -10.11 13.23 -21.27
CA ARG A 72 -9.12 13.91 -22.08
C ARG A 72 -8.06 12.85 -22.35
N LYS A 73 -8.07 12.32 -23.59
CA LYS A 73 -6.99 11.51 -24.17
C LYS A 73 -5.72 12.35 -24.22
N VAL A 74 -5.15 12.61 -23.06
CA VAL A 74 -3.75 12.98 -22.91
C VAL A 74 -3.00 11.69 -23.22
N ASN A 75 -2.04 11.75 -24.13
CA ASN A 75 -1.11 10.64 -24.40
C ASN A 75 -0.28 10.42 -23.13
N LYS A 76 -0.84 9.69 -22.16
CA LYS A 76 -0.20 9.37 -20.89
C LYS A 76 0.96 8.41 -21.15
N SER A 77 2.10 8.65 -20.51
CA SER A 77 3.19 7.68 -20.51
C SER A 77 2.71 6.34 -19.92
N SER A 78 3.44 5.25 -20.19
CA SER A 78 3.15 3.95 -19.55
C SER A 78 3.10 4.08 -18.04
N ASP A 79 4.02 4.85 -17.45
CA ASP A 79 4.11 5.02 -16.00
C ASP A 79 2.92 5.79 -15.44
N GLN A 80 2.46 6.85 -16.13
CA GLN A 80 1.24 7.57 -15.71
C GLN A 80 -0.01 6.72 -15.84
N ALA A 81 -0.13 5.95 -16.92
CA ALA A 81 -1.25 5.04 -17.12
C ALA A 81 -1.29 3.93 -16.04
N PHE A 82 -0.12 3.39 -15.69
CA PHE A 82 0.01 2.44 -14.59
C PHE A 82 -0.33 3.07 -13.25
N GLU A 83 0.21 4.25 -12.94
CA GLU A 83 -0.01 4.92 -11.65
C GLU A 83 -1.50 5.21 -11.44
N GLU A 84 -2.22 5.66 -12.48
CA GLU A 84 -3.67 5.84 -12.41
C GLU A 84 -4.43 4.53 -12.17
N PHE A 85 -4.07 3.47 -12.89
CA PHE A 85 -4.67 2.14 -12.68
C PHE A 85 -4.42 1.66 -11.25
N TYR A 86 -3.17 1.74 -10.78
CA TYR A 86 -2.76 1.32 -9.47
C TYR A 86 -3.51 2.11 -8.38
N LEU A 87 -3.65 3.43 -8.51
CA LEU A 87 -4.38 4.24 -7.53
C LEU A 87 -5.86 3.88 -7.46
N ARG A 88 -6.50 3.61 -8.60
CA ARG A 88 -7.90 3.15 -8.64
C ARG A 88 -8.03 1.80 -7.95
N GLN A 89 -7.18 0.85 -8.29
CA GLN A 89 -7.22 -0.48 -7.69
C GLN A 89 -6.93 -0.43 -6.19
N ALA A 90 -5.88 0.27 -5.77
CA ALA A 90 -5.52 0.41 -4.36
C ALA A 90 -6.64 1.07 -3.55
N ALA A 91 -7.27 2.13 -4.07
CA ALA A 91 -8.41 2.76 -3.39
C ALA A 91 -9.63 1.83 -3.29
N GLN A 92 -9.84 0.97 -4.28
CA GLN A 92 -10.90 -0.04 -4.25
C GLN A 92 -10.62 -1.15 -3.24
N GLU A 93 -9.41 -1.70 -3.22
CA GLU A 93 -9.01 -2.76 -2.28
C GLU A 93 -9.02 -2.27 -0.82
N PHE A 94 -8.57 -1.03 -0.58
CA PHE A 94 -8.54 -0.43 0.74
C PHE A 94 -9.81 0.35 1.08
N ALA A 95 -10.90 0.25 0.30
CA ALA A 95 -12.09 1.08 0.49
C ALA A 95 -12.64 1.02 1.93
N ASN A 96 -12.72 -0.19 2.49
CA ASN A 96 -13.20 -0.38 3.87
C ASN A 96 -12.28 0.29 4.91
N ASP A 97 -10.97 0.22 4.72
CA ASP A 97 -10.00 0.82 5.63
C ASP A 97 -9.92 2.34 5.45
N LEU A 98 -10.11 2.84 4.23
CA LEU A 98 -10.25 4.27 3.96
C LEU A 98 -11.51 4.85 4.64
N ASP A 99 -12.60 4.09 4.70
CA ASP A 99 -13.82 4.49 5.42
C ASP A 99 -13.61 4.52 6.94
N LYS A 100 -12.88 3.53 7.49
CA LYS A 100 -12.49 3.54 8.91
C LYS A 100 -11.58 4.72 9.23
N LEU A 101 -10.56 4.95 8.39
CA LEU A 101 -9.63 6.05 8.54
C LEU A 101 -10.38 7.39 8.50
N ARG A 102 -11.33 7.54 7.58
CA ARG A 102 -12.17 8.74 7.49
C ARG A 102 -13.08 8.94 8.70
N SER A 103 -13.50 7.85 9.35
CA SER A 103 -14.32 7.88 10.55
C SER A 103 -13.50 8.10 11.83
N ALA A 104 -12.17 8.03 11.75
CA ALA A 104 -11.28 8.28 12.87
C ALA A 104 -11.29 9.78 13.24
N GLY A 105 -11.26 10.07 14.54
CA GLY A 105 -11.40 11.44 15.05
C GLY A 105 -10.23 12.38 14.72
N ASP A 106 -9.09 11.83 14.29
CA ASP A 106 -7.87 12.53 13.93
C ASP A 106 -7.70 12.73 12.40
N PHE A 107 -8.53 12.08 11.58
CA PHE A 107 -8.48 12.24 10.14
C PHE A 107 -9.10 13.58 9.72
N SER A 108 -8.31 14.41 9.03
CA SER A 108 -8.71 15.76 8.63
C SER A 108 -8.20 16.12 7.24
N ALA A 109 -8.63 17.25 6.70
CA ALA A 109 -8.18 17.76 5.40
C ALA A 109 -6.65 17.88 5.28
N LYS A 110 -5.93 18.05 6.41
CA LYS A 110 -4.46 18.12 6.46
C LYS A 110 -3.79 16.76 6.24
N SER A 111 -4.49 15.65 6.56
CA SER A 111 -3.98 14.29 6.40
C SER A 111 -4.20 13.72 4.99
N VAL A 112 -5.13 14.29 4.21
CA VAL A 112 -5.44 13.84 2.84
C VAL A 112 -4.23 13.88 1.91
N PRO A 113 -3.42 14.97 1.85
CA PRO A 113 -2.23 14.99 1.00
C PRO A 113 -1.21 13.91 1.38
N MET A 114 -1.07 13.63 2.67
CA MET A 114 -0.18 12.57 3.17
C MET A 114 -0.69 11.19 2.74
N LEU A 115 -2.00 10.93 2.86
CA LEU A 115 -2.61 9.68 2.39
C LEU A 115 -2.41 9.48 0.88
N ILE A 116 -2.64 10.52 0.08
CA ILE A 116 -2.43 10.46 -1.38
C ILE A 116 -0.97 10.18 -1.69
N ALA A 117 -0.02 10.86 -1.04
CA ALA A 117 1.40 10.65 -1.24
C ALA A 117 1.81 9.21 -0.89
N ALA A 118 1.33 8.68 0.24
CA ALA A 118 1.61 7.31 0.67
C ALA A 118 1.05 6.27 -0.32
N LEU A 119 -0.20 6.45 -0.77
CA LEU A 119 -0.79 5.57 -1.78
C LEU A 119 0.04 5.60 -3.07
N LYS A 120 0.33 6.80 -3.61
CA LYS A 120 1.17 6.96 -4.80
C LYS A 120 2.55 6.32 -4.65
N GLN A 121 3.18 6.45 -3.48
CA GLN A 121 4.48 5.88 -3.20
C GLN A 121 4.48 4.34 -3.32
N GLY A 122 3.38 3.66 -3.02
CA GLY A 122 3.26 2.21 -3.20
C GLY A 122 3.45 1.76 -4.66
N SER A 123 3.23 2.64 -5.64
CA SER A 123 3.56 2.34 -7.04
C SER A 123 5.05 2.10 -7.29
N ALA A 124 5.94 2.55 -6.39
CA ALA A 124 7.38 2.34 -6.48
C ALA A 124 7.78 0.87 -6.21
N CYS A 125 6.90 0.07 -5.61
CA CYS A 125 7.15 -1.36 -5.38
C CYS A 125 7.19 -2.20 -6.67
N PHE A 126 6.74 -1.64 -7.80
CA PHE A 126 6.65 -2.33 -9.07
C PHE A 126 7.77 -1.91 -10.03
N GLY A 127 8.40 -2.90 -10.68
CA GLY A 127 9.43 -2.69 -11.69
C GLY A 127 8.86 -2.19 -13.02
N ALA A 128 9.73 -1.64 -13.88
CA ALA A 128 9.33 -1.04 -15.16
C ALA A 128 8.61 -2.03 -16.11
N GLU A 129 9.04 -3.30 -16.13
CA GLU A 129 8.41 -4.33 -16.98
C GLU A 129 6.96 -4.61 -16.55
N GLU A 130 6.72 -4.75 -15.25
CA GLU A 130 5.39 -5.02 -14.70
C GLU A 130 4.45 -3.84 -14.95
N LYS A 131 4.95 -2.62 -14.70
CA LYS A 131 4.23 -1.38 -15.00
C LYS A 131 3.83 -1.31 -16.47
N ALA A 132 4.75 -1.63 -17.39
CA ALA A 132 4.49 -1.62 -18.82
C ALA A 132 3.43 -2.66 -19.24
N ARG A 133 3.45 -3.86 -18.65
CA ARG A 133 2.48 -4.92 -18.93
C ARG A 133 1.05 -4.49 -18.58
N VAL A 134 0.88 -3.94 -17.38
CA VAL A 134 -0.42 -3.45 -16.91
C VAL A 134 -0.85 -2.21 -17.71
N ALA A 135 0.04 -1.25 -17.93
CA ALA A 135 -0.25 -0.05 -18.72
C ALA A 135 -0.64 -0.38 -20.18
N GLY A 136 -0.05 -1.43 -20.76
CA GLY A 136 -0.43 -1.94 -22.08
C GLY A 136 -1.83 -2.55 -22.08
N ALA A 137 -2.18 -3.34 -21.05
CA ALA A 137 -3.50 -3.95 -20.91
C ALA A 137 -4.62 -2.93 -20.65
N VAL A 138 -4.33 -1.81 -19.97
CA VAL A 138 -5.31 -0.74 -19.70
C VAL A 138 -5.54 0.16 -20.93
N LYS A 139 -4.59 0.18 -21.88
CA LYS A 139 -4.69 0.97 -23.12
C LYS A 139 -5.31 0.22 -24.30
N GLY A 140 -5.39 -1.12 -24.24
CA GLY A 140 -5.93 -2.00 -25.28
C GLY A 140 -7.40 -2.30 -25.06
#